data_AF-A0A1V5YBM0-F1
#
_entry.id   AF-A0A1V5YBM0-F1
#
_cell.length_a   1.000
_cell.length_b   1.000
_cell.length_c   1.000
_cell.angle_alpha   90.00
_cell.angle_beta   90.00
_cell.angle_gamma   90.00
#
_symmetry.space_group_name_H-M   'P 1'
#
loop_
_entity.id
_entity.type
_entity.pdbx_description
1 polymer ?
#
loop_
_entity_poly.entity_id
_entity_poly.type
_entity_poly.pdbx_seq_one_letter_code
_entity_poly.pdbx_strand_id
1 'polypeptide(L)' 'MNVNDIINKHFSRVFRGYDIQEVDAFLDEIIEDYEAFEKNNELMIMRINALLDEIERLENLLEKQNLQNKQQ' A
#
# COMPACT_ATOMS: atom_id res chain seq x y z
N MET A 1 4.65 2.86 -10.99
CA MET A 1 6.12 2.78 -11.09
C MET A 1 6.53 1.88 -9.96
N ASN A 2 7.09 0.72 -10.28
CA ASN A 2 7.63 -0.22 -9.30
C ASN A 2 9.03 0.26 -8.89
N VAL A 3 9.50 -0.07 -7.69
CA VAL A 3 10.89 0.18 -7.25
C VAL A 3 11.91 -0.29 -8.29
N ASN A 4 11.67 -1.43 -8.93
CA ASN A 4 12.51 -1.95 -10.02
C ASN A 4 12.61 -1.02 -11.22
N ASP A 5 11.59 -0.20 -11.50
CA ASP A 5 11.63 0.78 -12.58
C ASP A 5 12.61 1.93 -12.28
N ILE A 6 12.79 2.24 -10.99
CA ILE A 6 13.73 3.27 -10.50
C ILE A 6 15.15 2.72 -10.55
N ILE A 7 15.37 1.51 -10.04
CA ILE A 7 16.69 0.85 -10.02
C ILE A 7 17.25 0.64 -11.43
N ASN A 8 16.40 0.22 -12.38
CA ASN A 8 16.83 -0.05 -13.75
C ASN A 8 16.86 1.21 -14.64
N LYS A 9 16.64 2.39 -14.07
CA LYS A 9 16.60 3.63 -14.83
C LYS A 9 18.01 4.07 -15.22
N HIS A 10 18.29 4.06 -16.52
CA HIS A 10 19.50 4.67 -17.05
C HIS A 10 19.25 6.08 -17.57
N PHE A 11 20.05 7.03 -17.08
CA PHE A 11 20.06 8.42 -17.57
C PHE A 11 21.17 8.61 -18.62
N SER A 12 20.85 9.36 -19.68
CA SER A 12 21.83 9.74 -20.69
C SER A 12 22.76 10.82 -20.16
N ARG A 13 24.05 10.73 -20.50
CA ARG A 13 25.04 11.76 -20.13
C ARG A 13 24.97 12.93 -21.09
N VAL A 14 25.01 14.14 -20.55
CA VAL A 14 25.00 15.40 -21.30
C VAL A 14 26.11 16.33 -20.77
N PHE A 15 26.56 17.26 -21.61
CA PHE A 15 27.69 18.15 -21.28
C PHE A 15 27.46 19.02 -20.02
N ARG A 16 26.20 19.34 -19.71
CA ARG A 16 25.79 19.94 -18.44
C ARG A 16 24.59 19.18 -17.91
N GLY A 17 24.76 18.54 -16.77
CA GLY A 17 23.71 17.80 -16.07
C GLY A 17 24.03 17.75 -14.58
N TYR A 18 23.14 17.11 -13.83
CA TYR A 18 23.35 16.85 -12.42
C TYR A 18 24.51 15.88 -12.19
N ASP A 19 25.14 15.96 -11.03
CA ASP A 19 26.13 14.98 -10.62
C ASP A 19 25.46 13.62 -10.47
N ILE A 20 26.07 12.58 -11.03
CA ILE A 20 25.49 11.23 -11.04
C ILE A 20 25.38 10.69 -9.61
N GLN A 21 26.35 10.99 -8.73
CA GLN A 21 26.34 10.51 -7.34
C GLN A 21 25.25 11.20 -6.52
N GLU A 22 25.01 12.49 -6.75
CA GLU A 22 23.90 13.20 -6.09
C GLU A 22 22.54 12.68 -6.56
N VAL A 23 22.42 12.37 -7.86
CA VAL A 23 21.21 11.75 -8.41
C VAL A 23 21.00 10.35 -7.83
N ASP A 24 22.05 9.52 -7.80
CA ASP A 24 21.96 8.16 -7.26
C ASP A 24 21.56 8.17 -5.77
N ALA A 25 22.18 9.03 -4.95
CA ALA A 25 21.81 9.19 -3.54
C ALA A 25 20.35 9.63 -3.35
N PHE A 26 19.86 10.54 -4.19
CA PHE A 26 18.46 10.96 -4.16
C PHE A 26 17.51 9.84 -4.61
N LEU A 27 17.91 9.01 -5.57
CA LEU A 27 17.11 7.86 -6.00
C LEU A 27 17.06 6.77 -4.93
N ASP A 28 18.13 6.57 -4.17
CA ASP A 28 18.13 5.68 -3.00
C ASP A 28 17.12 6.13 -1.95
N GLU A 29 17.07 7.44 -1.62
CA GLU A 29 16.04 8.00 -0.71
C GLU A 29 14.62 7.76 -1.23
N ILE A 30 14.39 7.96 -2.54
CA ILE A 30 13.08 7.69 -3.16
C ILE A 30 12.71 6.21 -3.06
N ILE A 31 13.67 5.31 -3.26
CA ILE A 31 13.44 3.87 -3.15
C ILE A 31 12.98 3.51 -1.73
N GLU A 32 13.69 3.99 -0.71
CA GLU A 32 13.33 3.75 0.69
C GLU A 32 11.91 4.23 1.01
N ASP A 33 11.56 5.44 0.55
CA ASP A 33 10.22 6.01 0.73
C ASP A 33 9.13 5.20 0.02
N TYR A 34 9.41 4.72 -1.20
CA TYR A 34 8.47 3.90 -1.96
C TYR A 34 8.23 2.54 -1.29
N GLU A 35 9.28 1.88 -0.81
CA GLU A 35 9.15 0.62 -0.07
C GLU A 35 8.34 0.81 1.23
N ALA A 36 8.60 1.89 1.96
CA ALA A 36 7.83 2.24 3.15
C ALA A 36 6.36 2.51 2.81
N PHE A 37 6.09 3.20 1.69
CA PHE A 37 4.74 3.46 1.21
C PHE A 37 4.00 2.18 0.82
N GLU A 38 4.63 1.28 0.06
CA GLU A 38 4.03 -0.01 -0.33
C GLU A 38 3.68 -0.84 0.90
N LYS A 39 4.60 -0.96 1.86
CA LYS A 39 4.36 -1.69 3.11
C LYS A 39 3.21 -1.10 3.93
N ASN A 40 3.11 0.23 4.01
CA ASN A 40 2.01 0.90 4.69
C ASN A 40 0.67 0.67 3.99
N ASN A 41 0.68 0.69 2.65
CA ASN A 41 -0.51 0.42 1.85
C ASN A 41 -1.00 -1.02 2.05
N GLU A 42 -0.11 -2.01 2.02
CA GLU A 42 -0.44 -3.40 2.33
C GLU A 42 -1.05 -3.55 3.73
N LEU A 43 -0.47 -2.89 4.73
CA LEU A 43 -0.99 -2.90 6.10
C LEU A 43 -2.39 -2.26 6.18
N MET A 44 -2.64 -1.17 5.46
CA MET A 44 -3.96 -0.54 5.40
C MET A 44 -4.99 -1.45 4.73
N ILE A 45 -4.63 -2.10 3.62
CA ILE A 45 -5.50 -3.07 2.94
C ILE A 45 -5.85 -4.23 3.88
N MET A 46 -4.86 -4.79 4.60
CA MET A 46 -5.11 -5.84 5.59
C MET A 46 -6.08 -5.38 6.69
N ARG A 47 -5.93 -4.16 7.19
CA ARG A 47 -6.83 -3.58 8.21
C ARG A 47 -8.24 -3.37 7.67
N ILE A 48 -8.38 -2.88 6.44
CA ILE A 48 -9.67 -2.71 5.79
C ILE A 48 -10.38 -4.06 5.66
N ASN A 49 -9.68 -5.08 5.17
CA ASN A 49 -10.27 -6.43 5.03
C ASN A 49 -10.71 -6.99 6.38
N ALA A 50 -9.88 -6.88 7.43
CA ALA A 50 -10.25 -7.34 8.77
C ALA A 50 -11.49 -6.60 9.33
N LEU A 51 -11.65 -5.32 9.03
CA LEU A 51 -12.83 -4.55 9.43
C LEU A 51 -14.07 -4.94 8.63
N LEU A 52 -13.93 -5.23 7.33
CA LEU A 52 -15.02 -5.72 6.49
C LEU A 52 -15.52 -7.08 6.96
N ASP A 53 -14.62 -8.01 7.29
CA ASP A 53 -14.97 -9.32 7.84
C ASP A 53 -15.73 -9.19 9.16
N GLU A 54 -15.34 -8.24 10.02
CA GLU A 54 -16.04 -7.98 11.28
C GLU A 54 -17.43 -7.37 11.06
N ILE A 55 -17.57 -6.47 10.09
CA ILE A 55 -18.88 -5.92 9.69
C ILE A 55 -19.79 -7.06 9.23
N GLU A 56 -19.31 -7.93 8.32
CA GLU A 56 -20.09 -9.06 7.82
C GLU A 56 -20.50 -10.01 8.96
N ARG A 57 -19.60 -10.27 9.91
CA ARG A 57 -19.90 -11.09 11.09
C ARG A 57 -21.04 -10.47 11.91
N LEU A 58 -20.98 -9.16 12.17
CA LEU A 58 -22.00 -8.45 12.95
C LEU A 58 -23.35 -8.39 12.23
N GLU A 59 -23.36 -8.18 10.91
CA GLU A 59 -24.58 -8.20 10.09
C GLU A 59 -25.26 -9.57 10.15
N ASN A 60 -24.49 -10.65 10.00
CA ASN A 60 -24.99 -12.03 10.12
C ASN A 60 -25.57 -12.33 11.52
N LEU A 61 -24.95 -11.81 12.58
CA LEU A 61 -25.46 -11.97 13.95
C LEU A 61 -26.78 -11.21 14.14
N LEU A 62 -26.86 -9.99 13.63
CA LEU A 62 -28.06 -9.16 13.71
C LEU A 62 -29.22 -9.80 12.93
N GLU A 63 -28.96 -10.34 11.74
CA GLU A 63 -29.97 -11.05 10.96
C GLU A 63 -30.51 -12.28 11.71
N LYS A 64 -29.62 -13.08 12.30
CA LYS A 64 -30.01 -14.24 13.13
C LYS A 64 -30.88 -13.82 14.33
N GLN A 65 -30.52 -12.74 15.03
CA GLN A 65 -31.31 -12.22 16.14
C GLN A 65 -32.70 -11.76 15.68
N ASN A 66 -32.79 -11.05 14.56
CA ASN A 66 -34.07 -10.60 14.01
C ASN A 66 -34.99 -11.76 13.62
N LEU A 67 -34.43 -12.85 13.09
CA LEU A 67 -35.18 -14.07 12.78
C LEU A 67 -35.70 -14.76 14.04
N GLN A 68 -34.90 -14.83 15.11
CA GLN A 68 -35.32 -15.38 16.41
C GLN A 68 -36.47 -14.59 17.03
N ASN A 69 -36.41 -13.25 16.97
CA ASN A 69 -37.44 -12.37 17.51
C ASN A 69 -38.79 -12.48 16.75
N LYS A 70 -38.78 -12.90 15.48
CA LYS A 70 -40.02 -13.12 14.69
C LYS A 70 -40.71 -14.46 14.97
N GLN A 71 -40.02 -15.39 15.63
CA GLN A 71 -40.53 -16.73 15.93
C GLN A 71 -41.12 -16.85 17.36
N GLN A 72 -41.03 -15.78 18.17
CA GLN A 72 -41.64 -15.65 19.50
C GLN A 72 -42.88 -14.76 19.41
#